data_AF-A0A923RU19-F1
#
_entry.id   AF-A0A923RU19-F1
#
_cell.length_a   1.000
_cell.length_b   1.000
_cell.length_c   1.000
_cell.angle_alpha   90.00
_cell.angle_beta   90.00
_cell.angle_gamma   90.00
#
_symmetry.space_group_name_H-M   'P 1'
#
loop_
_entity.id
_entity.type
_entity.pdbx_description
1 polymer ?
#
loop_
_entity_poly.entity_id
_entity_poly.type
_entity_poly.pdbx_seq_one_letter_code
_entity_poly.pdbx_strand_id
1 'polypeptide(L)'
;MAATIIYLTISLLVSLIFIIPGIKQYKSEKPVTISTGENPPCEDELTSVTEWNHRHGRNFIILGCALFMTLSVFVYFIEKLDSVIFQVIILMIMIFAEIAWVIIDHNVMKKNMIKK
;
A
#
# COMPACT_ATOMS: atom_id res chain seq x y z
N MET A 1 -21.85 17.52 5.66
CA MET A 1 -21.72 16.59 6.80
C MET A 1 -21.98 15.14 6.40
N ALA A 2 -23.20 14.74 6.00
CA ALA A 2 -23.48 13.35 5.61
C ALA A 2 -22.59 12.85 4.45
N ALA A 3 -22.46 13.62 3.37
CA ALA A 3 -21.60 13.27 2.22
C ALA A 3 -20.14 13.07 2.63
N THR A 4 -19.60 13.97 3.46
CA THR A 4 -18.23 13.87 4.00
C THR A 4 -18.03 12.61 4.84
N ILE A 5 -18.98 12.28 5.71
CA ILE A 5 -18.94 11.07 6.55
C ILE A 5 -18.96 9.81 5.68
N ILE A 6 -19.86 9.76 4.69
CA ILE A 6 -19.95 8.64 3.74
C ILE A 6 -18.64 8.49 2.99
N TYR A 7 -18.07 9.59 2.48
CA TYR A 7 -16.79 9.57 1.78
C TYR A 7 -15.68 9.02 2.66
N LEU A 8 -15.48 9.58 3.86
CA LEU A 8 -14.43 9.14 4.78
C LEU A 8 -14.59 7.67 5.20
N THR A 9 -15.84 7.22 5.34
CA THR A 9 -16.14 5.80 5.62
C THR A 9 -15.69 4.92 4.45
N ILE A 10 -16.02 5.30 3.21
CA ILE A 10 -15.58 4.56 2.02
C ILE A 10 -14.04 4.57 1.92
N SER A 11 -13.40 5.72 2.12
CA SER A 11 -11.93 5.83 2.12
C SER A 11 -11.29 4.90 3.15
N LEU A 12 -11.85 4.84 4.36
CA LEU A 12 -11.39 3.94 5.41
C LEU A 12 -11.54 2.48 4.98
N LEU A 13 -12.71 2.09 4.47
CA LEU A 13 -12.97 0.72 4.01
C LEU A 13 -12.02 0.30 2.89
N VAL A 14 -11.76 1.17 1.93
CA VAL A 14 -10.80 0.93 0.84
C VAL A 14 -9.38 0.75 1.39
N SER A 15 -8.95 1.60 2.31
CA SER A 15 -7.64 1.48 2.94
C SER A 15 -7.46 0.22 3.78
N LEU A 16 -8.52 -0.26 4.44
CA LEU A 16 -8.50 -1.50 5.22
C LEU A 16 -8.19 -2.74 4.37
N ILE A 17 -8.49 -2.70 3.06
CA ILE A 17 -8.12 -3.77 2.10
C ILE A 17 -6.60 -3.98 2.05
N PHE A 18 -5.79 -2.96 2.37
CA PHE A 18 -4.33 -3.07 2.44
C PHE A 18 -3.82 -3.29 3.87
N ILE A 19 -4.40 -2.60 4.86
CA ILE A 19 -3.95 -2.69 6.25
C ILE A 19 -4.14 -4.11 6.81
N ILE A 20 -5.30 -4.72 6.57
CA ILE A 20 -5.61 -6.04 7.14
C ILE A 20 -4.67 -7.13 6.58
N PRO A 21 -4.49 -7.27 5.25
CA PRO A 21 -3.46 -8.15 4.71
C PRO A 21 -2.06 -7.79 5.18
N GLY A 22 -1.71 -6.51 5.29
CA GLY A 22 -0.41 -6.09 5.79
C GLY A 22 -0.12 -6.59 7.21
N ILE A 23 -1.09 -6.52 8.12
CA ILE A 23 -0.96 -7.08 9.48
C ILE A 23 -0.79 -8.61 9.43
N LYS A 24 -1.58 -9.29 8.58
CA LYS A 24 -1.49 -10.75 8.41
C LYS A 24 -0.13 -11.16 7.86
N GLN A 25 0.40 -10.41 6.88
CA GLN A 25 1.70 -10.65 6.28
C GLN A 25 2.83 -10.42 7.28
N TYR A 26 2.75 -9.32 8.04
CA TYR A 26 3.74 -9.01 9.07
C TYR A 26 3.87 -10.15 10.10
N LYS A 27 2.76 -10.79 10.46
CA LYS A 27 2.74 -11.89 11.44
C LYS A 27 2.93 -13.28 10.81
N SER A 28 3.13 -13.37 9.50
CA SER A 28 3.26 -14.66 8.81
C SER A 28 4.59 -15.33 9.14
N GLU A 29 4.57 -16.64 9.36
CA GLU A 29 5.78 -17.46 9.46
C GLU A 29 6.24 -17.96 8.10
N LYS A 30 5.31 -18.11 7.15
CA LYS A 30 5.62 -18.53 5.78
C LYS A 30 5.91 -17.33 4.87
N PRO A 31 6.82 -17.45 3.90
CA PRO A 31 7.11 -16.38 2.96
C PRO A 31 5.84 -15.90 2.26
N VAL A 32 5.60 -14.60 2.32
CA VAL A 32 4.47 -13.97 1.64
C VAL A 32 4.88 -13.47 0.27
N THR A 33 3.90 -13.17 -0.57
CA THR A 33 4.11 -12.47 -1.85
C THR A 33 3.13 -11.31 -1.95
N ILE A 34 3.42 -10.37 -2.85
CA ILE A 34 2.45 -9.38 -3.29
C ILE A 34 1.63 -9.98 -4.45
N SER A 35 0.42 -9.48 -4.70
CA SER A 35 -0.48 -10.00 -5.75
C SER A 35 0.00 -9.67 -7.19
N THR A 36 1.27 -9.89 -7.48
CA THR A 36 1.92 -9.75 -8.80
C THR A 36 1.76 -11.00 -9.67
N GLY A 37 1.18 -12.08 -9.14
CA GLY A 37 1.10 -13.38 -9.80
C GLY A 37 2.34 -14.24 -9.63
N GLU A 38 3.35 -13.74 -8.92
CA GLU A 38 4.54 -14.51 -8.56
C GLU A 38 4.24 -15.47 -7.39
N ASN A 39 4.82 -16.67 -7.44
CA ASN A 39 4.84 -17.54 -6.28
C ASN A 39 5.74 -16.94 -5.18
N PRO A 40 5.38 -17.08 -3.90
CA PRO A 40 6.29 -16.71 -2.83
C PRO A 40 7.58 -17.56 -2.93
N PRO A 41 8.75 -17.00 -2.61
CA PRO A 41 10.00 -17.76 -2.56
C PRO A 41 9.95 -18.85 -1.51
N CYS A 42 10.76 -19.89 -1.66
CA CYS A 42 10.92 -20.91 -0.63
C CYS A 42 11.67 -20.34 0.58
N GLU A 43 11.46 -20.92 1.76
CA GLU A 43 12.07 -20.45 3.01
C GLU A 43 13.61 -20.50 2.97
N ASP A 44 14.16 -21.51 2.30
CA ASP A 44 15.60 -21.73 2.12
C ASP A 44 16.22 -20.75 1.11
N GLU A 45 15.44 -20.21 0.18
CA GLU A 45 15.86 -19.19 -0.79
C GLU A 45 16.02 -17.82 -0.14
N LEU A 46 15.42 -17.58 1.03
CA LEU A 46 15.47 -16.28 1.71
C LEU A 46 16.59 -16.19 2.75
N THR A 47 17.22 -15.02 2.84
CA THR A 47 18.17 -14.69 3.92
C THR A 47 17.47 -14.64 5.28
N SER A 48 16.23 -14.15 5.33
CA SER A 48 15.38 -14.14 6.51
C SER A 48 13.91 -14.05 6.10
N VAL A 49 13.12 -15.07 6.46
CA VAL A 49 11.67 -15.10 6.23
C VAL A 49 10.97 -14.02 7.06
N THR A 50 11.38 -13.85 8.32
CA THR A 50 10.81 -12.84 9.22
C THR A 50 10.99 -11.42 8.67
N GLU A 51 12.20 -11.05 8.24
CA GLU A 51 12.43 -9.70 7.70
C GLU A 51 11.68 -9.49 6.38
N TRP A 52 11.60 -10.53 5.54
CA TRP A 52 10.83 -10.49 4.29
C TRP A 52 9.36 -10.21 4.54
N ASN A 53 8.76 -10.93 5.51
CA ASN A 53 7.36 -10.79 5.90
C ASN A 53 7.09 -9.46 6.61
N HIS A 54 7.98 -9.03 7.51
CA HIS A 54 7.88 -7.75 8.20
C HIS A 54 7.91 -6.57 7.23
N ARG A 55 8.81 -6.58 6.25
CA ARG A 55 8.88 -5.53 5.22
C ARG A 55 7.63 -5.49 4.36
N HIS A 56 7.17 -6.63 3.82
CA HIS A 56 5.94 -6.69 3.03
C HIS A 56 4.73 -6.21 3.82
N GLY A 57 4.56 -6.74 5.05
CA GLY A 57 3.46 -6.36 5.91
C GLY A 57 3.48 -4.87 6.27
N ARG A 58 4.65 -4.33 6.64
CA ARG A 58 4.82 -2.90 6.93
C ARG A 58 4.51 -2.05 5.70
N ASN A 59 4.97 -2.43 4.51
CA ASN A 59 4.70 -1.69 3.29
C ASN A 59 3.19 -1.64 2.97
N PHE A 60 2.46 -2.75 3.15
CA PHE A 60 1.01 -2.73 2.94
C PHE A 60 0.24 -1.92 3.98
N ILE A 61 0.67 -1.96 5.25
CA ILE A 61 0.10 -1.09 6.30
C ILE A 61 0.35 0.38 5.95
N ILE A 62 1.58 0.73 5.55
CA ILE A 62 1.93 2.10 5.13
C ILE A 62 1.09 2.51 3.92
N LEU A 63 0.96 1.65 2.90
CA LEU A 63 0.13 1.93 1.72
C LEU A 63 -1.32 2.24 2.12
N GLY A 64 -1.94 1.40 2.96
CA GLY A 64 -3.31 1.63 3.39
C GLY A 64 -3.48 2.93 4.18
N CYS A 65 -2.55 3.23 5.09
CA CYS A 65 -2.55 4.48 5.85
C CYS A 65 -2.33 5.72 4.95
N ALA A 66 -1.37 5.65 4.02
CA ALA A 66 -1.08 6.71 3.06
C ALA A 66 -2.29 6.96 2.15
N LEU A 67 -2.91 5.90 1.63
CA LEU A 67 -4.11 6.00 0.80
C LEU A 67 -5.27 6.64 1.58
N PHE A 68 -5.44 6.29 2.86
CA PHE A 68 -6.50 6.89 3.69
C PHE A 68 -6.26 8.39 3.88
N MET A 69 -5.01 8.76 4.17
CA MET A 69 -4.58 10.15 4.31
C MET A 69 -4.79 10.91 2.99
N THR A 70 -4.32 10.38 1.87
CA THR A 70 -4.47 10.96 0.54
C THR A 70 -5.93 11.21 0.22
N LEU A 71 -6.82 10.21 0.36
CA LEU A 71 -8.25 10.38 0.10
C LEU A 71 -8.90 11.40 1.08
N SER A 72 -8.61 11.31 2.37
CA SER A 72 -9.19 12.20 3.39
C SER A 72 -8.78 13.65 3.21
N VAL A 73 -7.49 13.89 2.96
CA VAL A 73 -6.92 15.22 2.70
C VAL A 73 -7.44 15.74 1.36
N PHE A 74 -7.55 14.89 0.35
CA PHE A 74 -8.02 15.29 -0.98
C PHE A 74 -9.43 15.88 -0.94
N VAL A 75 -10.35 15.34 -0.14
CA VAL A 75 -11.68 15.96 0.04
C VAL A 75 -11.64 17.36 0.65
N TYR A 76 -10.69 17.61 1.55
CA TYR A 76 -10.53 18.95 2.14
C TYR A 76 -9.92 19.96 1.15
N PHE A 77 -8.98 19.52 0.30
CA PHE A 77 -8.29 20.39 -0.66
C PHE A 77 -9.06 20.61 -1.97
N ILE A 78 -9.98 19.71 -2.34
CA ILE A 78 -10.82 19.84 -3.56
C ILE A 78 -11.63 21.13 -3.55
N GLU A 79 -12.14 21.57 -2.39
CA GLU A 79 -12.92 22.81 -2.30
C GLU A 79 -12.08 24.08 -2.58
N LYS A 80 -10.75 23.96 -2.71
CA LYS A 80 -9.83 25.08 -2.93
C LYS A 80 -9.28 25.18 -4.35
N LEU A 81 -9.56 24.21 -5.23
CA LEU A 81 -9.09 24.21 -6.62
C LEU A 81 -10.27 24.34 -7.57
N ASP A 82 -10.26 25.33 -8.46
CA ASP A 82 -11.39 25.58 -9.38
C ASP A 82 -11.48 24.56 -10.53
N SER A 83 -10.39 23.84 -10.83
CA SER A 83 -10.32 22.90 -11.95
C SER A 83 -10.40 21.44 -11.51
N VAL A 84 -11.54 20.80 -11.79
CA VAL A 84 -11.76 19.36 -11.57
C VAL A 84 -10.70 18.51 -12.30
N ILE A 85 -10.29 18.91 -13.51
CA ILE A 85 -9.26 18.20 -14.28
C ILE A 85 -7.94 18.17 -13.49
N PHE A 86 -7.54 19.30 -12.92
CA PHE A 86 -6.29 19.39 -12.17
C PHE A 86 -6.34 18.59 -10.88
N GLN A 87 -7.48 18.61 -10.18
CA GLN A 87 -7.71 17.78 -8.99
C GLN A 87 -7.53 16.30 -9.30
N VAL A 88 -8.17 15.80 -10.36
CA VAL A 88 -8.08 14.38 -10.76
C VAL A 88 -6.64 14.02 -11.13
N ILE A 89 -5.92 14.87 -11.88
CA ILE A 89 -4.52 14.62 -12.23
C ILE A 89 -3.65 14.47 -10.98
N ILE A 90 -3.78 15.38 -10.01
CA ILE A 90 -3.03 15.31 -8.74
C ILE A 90 -3.33 14.01 -8.00
N LEU A 91 -4.62 13.66 -7.86
CA LEU A 91 -5.01 12.42 -7.17
C LEU A 91 -4.40 11.19 -7.83
N MET A 92 -4.47 11.11 -9.16
CA MET A 92 -3.90 10.00 -9.91
C MET A 92 -2.38 9.90 -9.67
N ILE A 93 -1.67 11.03 -9.71
CA ILE A 93 -0.22 11.05 -9.44
C ILE A 93 0.08 10.54 -8.03
N MET A 94 -0.67 10.98 -7.01
CA MET A 94 -0.45 10.53 -5.63
C MET A 94 -0.69 9.03 -5.47
N ILE A 95 -1.81 8.51 -5.99
CA ILE A 95 -2.13 7.08 -5.93
C ILE A 95 -1.06 6.24 -6.65
N PHE A 96 -0.64 6.66 -7.86
CA PHE A 96 0.39 5.94 -8.60
C PHE A 96 1.75 5.99 -7.88
N ALA A 97 2.10 7.11 -7.24
CA ALA A 97 3.34 7.22 -6.47
C ALA A 97 3.35 6.24 -5.27
N GLU A 98 2.24 6.13 -4.55
CA GLU A 98 2.10 5.18 -3.43
C GLU A 98 2.24 3.72 -3.90
N ILE A 99 1.61 3.35 -5.03
CA ILE A 99 1.72 2.01 -5.60
C ILE A 99 3.14 1.75 -6.11
N ALA A 100 3.74 2.71 -6.82
CA ALA A 100 5.09 2.60 -7.36
C ALA A 100 6.12 2.37 -6.25
N TRP A 101 5.97 3.04 -5.09
CA TRP A 101 6.83 2.83 -3.94
C TRP A 101 6.83 1.36 -3.48
N VAL A 102 5.67 0.74 -3.35
CA VAL A 102 5.55 -0.68 -2.93
C VAL A 102 6.22 -1.62 -3.93
N ILE A 103 6.04 -1.38 -5.23
CA ILE A 103 6.66 -2.19 -6.30
C ILE A 103 8.18 -2.04 -6.28
N ILE A 104 8.68 -0.81 -6.11
CA ILE A 104 10.12 -0.53 -6.06
C ILE A 104 10.75 -1.24 -4.85
N ASP A 105 10.17 -1.11 -3.66
CA ASP A 105 10.72 -1.76 -2.47
C ASP A 105 10.68 -3.29 -2.59
N HIS A 106 9.61 -3.87 -3.16
CA HIS A 106 9.55 -5.30 -3.46
C HIS A 106 10.71 -5.76 -4.36
N ASN A 107 11.02 -5.03 -5.43
CA ASN A 107 12.13 -5.37 -6.32
C ASN A 107 13.50 -5.24 -5.63
N VAL A 108 13.66 -4.23 -4.78
CA VAL A 108 14.87 -4.06 -3.95
C VAL A 108 15.03 -5.23 -2.98
N MET A 109 13.94 -5.66 -2.34
CA MET A 109 13.94 -6.82 -1.45
C MET A 109 14.32 -8.10 -2.19
N LYS A 110 13.76 -8.36 -3.37
CA LYS A 110 14.13 -9.52 -4.20
C LYS A 110 15.63 -9.57 -4.46
N LYS A 111 16.22 -8.44 -4.86
CA LYS A 111 17.65 -8.34 -5.16
C LYS A 111 18.54 -8.59 -3.94
N ASN A 112 18.11 -8.15 -2.75
CA ASN A 112 18.95 -8.13 -1.55
C ASN A 112 18.72 -9.32 -0.61
N MET A 113 17.56 -9.98 -0.69
CA MET A 113 17.13 -10.98 0.30
C MET A 113 16.97 -12.39 -0.26
N ILE A 114 16.87 -12.55 -1.59
CA ILE A 114 16.90 -13.87 -2.22
C ILE A 114 18.37 -14.26 -2.40
N LYS A 115 18.74 -15.44 -1.89
CA LYS A 115 20.08 -16.01 -2.01
C LYS A 115 20.37 -16.32 -3.49
N LYS A 116 21.63 -16.13 -3.88
CA LYS A 116 22.13 -16.50 -5.21
C LYS A 116 22.65 -17.93 -5.21
#